data_AF-A0A7V9JRR4-F1
#
_entry.id   AF-A0A7V9JRR4-F1
#
_cell.length_a   1.000
_cell.length_b   1.000
_cell.length_c   1.000
_cell.angle_alpha   90.00
_cell.angle_beta   90.00
_cell.angle_gamma   90.00
#
_symmetry.space_group_name_H-M   'P 1'
#
loop_
_entity.id
_entity.type
_entity.pdbx_description
1 polymer ?
#
loop_
_entity_poly.entity_id
_entity_poly.type
_entity_poly.pdbx_seq_one_letter_code
_entity_poly.pdbx_strand_id
1 'polypeptide(L)'
;MALLNWSMTMIGYPAHTRSSTRVVGLSHMSTFAAMRFVEDLGIVSGWLKAEGSQPQLERVRVGSPTWIGLPELFQERRVVMTEGLASGSLVFAAGAKSDGAPPTDRTLIAWAESRRQPWVEVVDNETAYWGGLDDRQLTMLMAWFFSQRPFDHDWHKVTIENRTLSILRHGLFEHGWTRNLGLVKAERRTSDIWGGVHRNCLLDHAHQPEPSRVQAGLRLRLELNELFGKDLLERCPLNDETGKVGVK
;
A
#
# COMPACT_ATOMS: atom_id res chain seq x y z
N MET A 1 -21.93 -0.32 -5.68
CA MET A 1 -21.33 -1.05 -4.54
C MET A 1 -20.63 -0.01 -3.68
N ALA A 2 -21.09 0.22 -2.46
CA ALA A 2 -20.57 1.29 -1.61
C ALA A 2 -19.30 0.84 -0.89
N LEU A 3 -18.18 1.39 -1.36
CA LEU A 3 -16.83 1.47 -0.80
C LEU A 3 -16.70 1.14 0.70
N LEU A 4 -15.89 0.11 1.01
CA LEU A 4 -15.25 -0.06 2.31
C LEU A 4 -14.09 0.93 2.54
N ASN A 5 -13.88 1.92 1.64
CA ASN A 5 -12.76 2.88 1.73
C ASN A 5 -12.77 3.79 2.97
N TRP A 6 -13.78 3.67 3.83
CA TRP A 6 -13.90 4.50 5.02
C TRP A 6 -12.79 4.22 6.04
N SER A 7 -12.07 3.10 5.93
CA SER A 7 -10.86 2.79 6.70
C SER A 7 -9.82 2.15 5.80
N MET A 8 -8.59 2.65 5.83
CA MET A 8 -7.43 2.08 5.13
C MET A 8 -6.37 1.73 6.16
N THR A 9 -5.70 0.59 5.99
CA THR A 9 -4.61 0.17 6.87
C THR A 9 -3.34 -0.04 6.07
N MET A 10 -2.21 0.35 6.66
CA MET A 10 -0.88 0.09 6.16
C MET A 10 -0.08 -0.64 7.24
N ILE A 11 0.53 -1.77 6.91
CA ILE A 11 1.31 -2.59 7.84
C ILE A 11 2.65 -3.01 7.23
N GLY A 12 3.70 -2.97 8.03
CA GLY A 12 4.99 -3.54 7.69
C GLY A 12 5.14 -4.96 8.23
N TYR A 13 5.54 -5.88 7.37
CA TYR A 13 6.00 -7.21 7.75
C TYR A 13 7.54 -7.19 7.81
N PRO A 14 8.14 -7.65 8.93
CA PRO A 14 9.59 -7.63 9.09
C PRO A 14 10.28 -8.49 8.03
N ALA A 15 11.56 -8.20 7.81
CA ALA A 15 12.33 -8.89 6.79
C ALA A 15 12.34 -10.41 7.01
N HIS A 16 11.96 -11.16 5.98
CA HIS A 16 12.05 -12.61 6.05
C HIS A 16 13.52 -13.04 6.16
N THR A 17 13.82 -14.00 7.04
CA THR A 17 15.20 -14.41 7.37
C THR A 17 16.01 -14.85 6.15
N ARG A 18 15.34 -15.34 5.10
CA ARG A 18 16.00 -15.81 3.87
C ARG A 18 16.16 -14.74 2.79
N SER A 19 15.16 -13.89 2.57
CA SER A 19 15.21 -12.88 1.50
C SER A 19 15.78 -11.53 1.97
N SER A 20 15.80 -11.29 3.28
CA SER A 20 16.11 -9.98 3.88
C SER A 20 15.22 -8.84 3.38
N THR A 21 14.10 -9.17 2.73
CA THR A 21 13.17 -8.22 2.14
C THR A 21 12.07 -7.89 3.15
N ARG A 22 11.91 -6.60 3.47
CA ARG A 22 10.74 -6.11 4.19
C ARG A 22 9.57 -6.02 3.23
N VAL A 23 8.37 -6.33 3.71
CA VAL A 23 7.13 -6.21 2.94
C VAL A 23 6.24 -5.18 3.60
N VAL A 24 5.51 -4.39 2.82
CA VAL A 24 4.50 -3.47 3.31
C VAL A 24 3.19 -3.79 2.63
N GLY A 25 2.15 -4.12 3.41
CA GLY A 25 0.81 -4.41 2.93
C GLY A 25 -0.14 -3.24 3.19
N LEU A 26 -0.98 -2.91 2.21
CA LEU A 26 -2.01 -1.90 2.31
C LEU A 26 -3.37 -2.45 1.86
N SER A 27 -4.43 -2.09 2.58
CA SER A 27 -5.81 -2.38 2.21
C SER A 27 -6.45 -1.28 1.34
N HIS A 28 -7.51 -1.65 0.63
CA HIS A 28 -8.33 -0.82 -0.25
C HIS A 28 -7.53 -0.15 -1.37
N MET A 29 -6.84 -0.97 -2.14
CA MET A 29 -6.00 -0.51 -3.23
C MET A 29 -6.21 -1.27 -4.52
N SER A 30 -6.71 -0.51 -5.48
CA SER A 30 -6.83 -0.97 -6.85
C SER A 30 -5.48 -1.20 -7.50
N THR A 31 -5.46 -2.10 -8.46
CA THR A 31 -4.36 -2.33 -9.40
C THR A 31 -3.95 -1.03 -10.08
N PHE A 32 -4.92 -0.15 -10.39
CA PHE A 32 -4.63 1.16 -10.97
C PHE A 32 -3.76 2.02 -10.06
N ALA A 33 -4.20 2.18 -8.81
CA ALA A 33 -3.47 2.97 -7.82
C ALA A 33 -2.07 2.39 -7.55
N ALA A 34 -1.98 1.06 -7.38
CA ALA A 34 -0.71 0.38 -7.14
C ALA A 34 0.26 0.54 -8.32
N MET A 35 -0.17 0.29 -9.55
CA MET A 35 0.69 0.44 -10.74
C MET A 35 1.08 1.90 -10.98
N ARG A 36 0.18 2.86 -10.69
CA ARG A 36 0.51 4.29 -10.83
C ARG A 36 1.59 4.69 -9.84
N PHE A 37 1.46 4.25 -8.59
CA PHE A 37 2.48 4.48 -7.60
C PHE A 37 3.84 3.88 -8.00
N VAL A 38 3.86 2.68 -8.62
CA VAL A 38 5.10 2.09 -9.16
C VAL A 38 5.74 2.98 -10.25
N GLU A 39 4.93 3.49 -11.17
CA GLU A 39 5.41 4.46 -12.18
C GLU A 39 5.96 5.73 -11.52
N ASP A 40 5.28 6.25 -10.50
CA ASP A 40 5.69 7.43 -9.73
C ASP A 40 6.99 7.21 -8.93
N LEU A 41 7.33 5.95 -8.59
CA LEU A 41 8.65 5.58 -8.05
C LEU A 41 9.77 5.64 -9.10
N GLY A 42 9.44 5.90 -10.37
CA GLY A 42 10.36 5.88 -11.50
C GLY A 42 10.57 4.48 -12.11
N ILE A 43 9.77 3.49 -11.73
CA ILE A 43 9.86 2.13 -12.25
C ILE A 43 8.93 2.02 -13.47
N VAL A 44 9.47 2.22 -14.67
CA VAL A 44 8.66 2.34 -15.90
C VAL A 44 8.43 1.02 -16.64
N SER A 45 9.17 -0.04 -16.30
CA SER A 45 9.07 -1.35 -16.96
C SER A 45 9.46 -2.50 -16.05
N GLY A 46 8.99 -3.70 -16.36
CA GLY A 46 9.30 -4.89 -15.58
C GLY A 46 8.57 -6.13 -16.09
N TRP A 47 8.57 -7.16 -15.24
CA TRP A 47 7.86 -8.41 -15.50
C TRP A 47 6.53 -8.42 -14.76
N LEU A 48 5.47 -8.80 -15.47
CA LEU A 48 4.11 -8.91 -14.95
C LEU A 48 3.66 -10.36 -15.01
N LYS A 49 3.11 -10.88 -13.91
CA LYS A 49 2.45 -12.18 -13.87
C LYS A 49 1.06 -12.00 -13.26
N ALA A 50 0.05 -12.42 -14.01
CA ALA A 50 -1.32 -12.51 -13.52
C ALA A 50 -1.64 -13.96 -13.11
N GLU A 51 -2.24 -14.13 -11.94
CA GLU A 51 -2.79 -15.38 -11.45
C GLU A 51 -4.31 -15.21 -11.28
N GLY A 52 -5.10 -16.12 -11.86
CA GLY A 52 -6.56 -15.97 -11.90
C GLY A 52 -7.06 -15.12 -13.07
N SER A 53 -8.34 -14.74 -13.00
CA SER A 53 -9.02 -14.03 -14.07
C SER A 53 -8.81 -12.53 -13.93
N GLN A 54 -7.95 -11.97 -14.80
CA GLN A 54 -7.68 -10.54 -14.88
C GLN A 54 -8.20 -9.98 -16.22
N PRO A 55 -9.53 -9.83 -16.39
CA PRO A 55 -10.14 -9.45 -17.67
C PRO A 55 -9.67 -8.08 -18.19
N GLN A 56 -9.13 -7.23 -17.32
CA GLN A 56 -8.58 -5.93 -17.66
C GLN A 56 -7.24 -6.03 -18.43
N LEU A 57 -6.48 -7.12 -18.26
CA LEU A 57 -5.14 -7.28 -18.83
C LEU A 57 -5.15 -8.03 -20.16
N GLU A 58 -5.73 -7.44 -21.20
CA GLU A 58 -5.65 -8.01 -22.55
C GLU A 58 -4.19 -8.30 -22.94
N ARG A 59 -3.93 -9.50 -23.50
CA ARG A 59 -2.61 -10.03 -23.93
C ARG A 59 -1.66 -10.52 -22.82
N VAL A 60 -2.00 -10.39 -21.54
CA VAL A 60 -1.23 -11.06 -20.47
C VAL A 60 -1.71 -12.50 -20.36
N ARG A 61 -0.86 -13.48 -20.72
CA ARG A 61 -1.21 -14.89 -20.56
C ARG A 61 -1.18 -15.24 -19.08
N VAL A 62 -2.31 -15.72 -18.55
CA VAL A 62 -2.43 -16.19 -17.16
C VAL A 62 -1.32 -17.20 -16.85
N GLY A 63 -0.67 -17.03 -15.70
CA GLY A 63 0.35 -17.94 -15.19
C GLY A 63 1.75 -17.79 -15.77
N SER A 64 1.96 -16.97 -16.81
CA SER A 64 3.28 -16.76 -17.43
C SER A 64 3.79 -15.31 -17.28
N PRO A 65 5.01 -15.09 -16.76
CA PRO A 65 5.62 -13.76 -16.72
C PRO A 65 5.72 -13.13 -18.12
N THR A 66 5.23 -11.90 -18.24
CA THR A 66 5.21 -11.12 -19.47
C THR A 66 5.97 -9.82 -19.25
N TRP A 67 6.88 -9.48 -20.16
CA TRP A 67 7.58 -8.20 -20.11
C TRP A 67 6.64 -7.07 -20.52
N ILE A 68 6.57 -6.01 -19.72
CA ILE A 68 5.69 -4.86 -19.97
C ILE A 68 6.39 -3.51 -19.73
N GLY A 69 5.93 -2.48 -20.43
CA GLY A 69 6.13 -1.08 -20.02
C GLY A 69 4.85 -0.54 -19.37
N LEU A 70 4.98 0.09 -18.19
CA LEU A 70 3.82 0.69 -17.50
C LEU A 70 3.15 1.82 -18.31
N PRO A 71 3.90 2.73 -18.99
CA PRO A 71 3.27 3.77 -19.78
C PRO A 71 2.34 3.23 -20.88
N GLU A 72 2.75 2.16 -21.55
CA GLU A 72 1.96 1.49 -22.59
C GLU A 72 0.68 0.89 -21.99
N LEU A 73 0.81 0.22 -20.83
CA LEU A 73 -0.29 -0.40 -20.12
C LEU A 73 -1.37 0.62 -19.70
N PHE A 74 -0.96 1.82 -19.29
CA PHE A 74 -1.88 2.92 -18.98
C PHE A 74 -2.52 3.55 -20.22
N GLN A 75 -1.76 3.75 -21.30
CA GLN A 75 -2.29 4.30 -22.55
C GLN A 75 -3.37 3.40 -23.16
N GLU A 76 -3.19 2.08 -23.07
CA GLU A 76 -4.15 1.08 -23.54
C GLU A 76 -5.39 0.94 -22.63
N ARG A 77 -5.48 1.70 -21.52
CA ARG A 77 -6.54 1.60 -20.49
C ARG A 77 -6.72 0.17 -19.92
N ARG A 78 -5.66 -0.63 -19.94
CA ARG A 78 -5.68 -2.05 -19.49
C ARG A 78 -5.73 -2.23 -17.99
N VAL A 79 -5.56 -1.16 -17.23
CA VAL A 79 -5.86 -1.17 -15.80
C VAL A 79 -6.98 -0.18 -15.60
N VAL A 80 -8.20 -0.70 -15.51
CA VAL A 80 -9.41 0.08 -15.25
C VAL A 80 -9.50 0.30 -13.74
N MET A 81 -9.99 1.48 -13.32
CA MET A 81 -10.35 1.77 -11.93
C MET A 81 -11.60 0.96 -11.52
N THR A 82 -11.47 -0.35 -11.32
CA THR A 82 -12.59 -1.22 -10.95
C THR A 82 -12.29 -1.98 -9.67
N GLU A 83 -12.61 -1.38 -8.52
CA GLU A 83 -12.66 -2.05 -7.21
C GLU A 83 -13.60 -3.26 -7.23
N GLY A 84 -13.20 -4.35 -6.57
CA GLY A 84 -14.01 -5.55 -6.36
C GLY A 84 -14.53 -6.32 -7.60
N LEU A 85 -13.95 -6.11 -8.79
CA LEU A 85 -14.43 -6.73 -10.05
C LEU A 85 -13.51 -7.80 -10.65
N ALA A 86 -12.36 -8.08 -10.02
CA ALA A 86 -11.41 -9.09 -10.47
C ALA A 86 -11.08 -10.08 -9.34
N SER A 87 -10.95 -11.36 -9.67
CA SER A 87 -10.53 -12.41 -8.73
C SER A 87 -9.16 -12.96 -9.13
N GLY A 88 -8.24 -12.94 -8.17
CA GLY A 88 -6.87 -13.38 -8.34
C GLY A 88 -5.83 -12.30 -8.03
N SER A 89 -4.56 -12.59 -8.31
CA SER A 89 -3.45 -11.69 -8.03
C SER A 89 -2.73 -11.23 -9.29
N LEU A 90 -2.12 -10.05 -9.19
CA LEU A 90 -1.23 -9.49 -10.18
C LEU A 90 0.09 -9.14 -9.50
N VAL A 91 1.18 -9.74 -9.95
CA VAL A 91 2.52 -9.44 -9.48
C VAL A 91 3.27 -8.67 -10.56
N PHE A 92 3.76 -7.49 -10.21
CA PHE A 92 4.73 -6.75 -11.01
C PHE A 92 6.07 -6.71 -10.28
N ALA A 93 7.14 -7.07 -10.98
CA ALA A 93 8.50 -7.00 -10.48
C ALA A 93 9.34 -6.10 -11.39
N ALA A 94 10.04 -5.15 -10.78
CA ALA A 94 11.03 -4.34 -11.48
C ALA A 94 12.12 -5.24 -12.07
N GLY A 95 12.68 -4.82 -13.21
CA GLY A 95 13.76 -5.54 -13.87
C GLY A 95 14.07 -4.93 -15.22
N ALA A 96 15.07 -5.48 -15.90
CA ALA A 96 15.46 -5.13 -17.26
C ALA A 96 15.18 -6.31 -18.22
N LYS A 97 14.90 -6.03 -19.50
CA LYS A 97 14.72 -7.10 -20.49
C LYS A 97 16.00 -7.93 -20.67
N SER A 98 17.16 -7.32 -20.44
CA SER A 98 18.48 -7.98 -20.42
C SER A 98 18.63 -9.01 -19.30
N ASP A 99 17.77 -9.01 -18.29
CA ASP A 99 17.79 -9.98 -17.19
C ASP A 99 17.31 -11.38 -17.61
N GLY A 100 16.74 -11.49 -18.81
CA GLY A 100 16.05 -12.69 -19.26
C GLY A 100 14.69 -12.87 -18.58
N ALA A 101 13.89 -13.79 -19.12
CA ALA A 101 12.59 -14.11 -18.54
C ALA A 101 12.76 -14.77 -17.15
N PRO A 102 11.93 -14.41 -16.15
CA PRO A 102 11.90 -15.10 -14.87
C PRO A 102 11.66 -16.60 -15.07
N PRO A 103 12.40 -17.46 -14.35
CA PRO A 103 12.26 -18.90 -14.51
C PRO A 103 10.91 -19.36 -13.96
N THR A 104 10.34 -20.41 -14.56
CA THR A 104 9.03 -20.95 -14.19
C THR A 104 9.07 -21.88 -12.96
N ASP A 105 10.26 -22.15 -12.43
CA ASP A 105 10.49 -23.04 -11.27
C ASP A 105 10.22 -22.36 -9.91
N ARG A 106 9.94 -21.05 -9.91
CA ARG A 106 9.70 -20.24 -8.70
C ARG A 106 8.71 -19.12 -8.97
N THR A 107 8.23 -18.48 -7.90
CA THR A 107 7.34 -17.33 -8.01
C THR A 107 8.07 -16.09 -8.53
N LEU A 108 7.33 -15.16 -9.15
CA LEU A 108 7.91 -13.91 -9.65
C LEU A 108 8.49 -13.05 -8.50
N ILE A 109 7.86 -13.09 -7.33
CA ILE A 109 8.35 -12.45 -6.10
C ILE A 109 9.72 -13.02 -5.71
N ALA A 110 9.85 -14.35 -5.62
CA ALA A 110 11.12 -14.98 -5.26
C ALA A 110 12.25 -14.66 -6.25
N TRP A 111 11.91 -14.55 -7.54
CA TRP A 111 12.86 -14.07 -8.55
C TRP A 111 13.28 -12.62 -8.30
N ALA A 112 12.33 -11.71 -8.05
CA ALA A 112 12.60 -10.30 -7.79
C ALA A 112 13.49 -10.11 -6.56
N GLU A 113 13.17 -10.81 -5.46
CA GLU A 113 13.95 -10.78 -4.23
C GLU A 113 15.38 -11.29 -4.44
N SER A 114 15.57 -12.38 -5.20
CA SER A 114 16.91 -12.91 -5.50
C SER A 114 17.79 -11.91 -6.27
N ARG A 115 17.17 -10.95 -6.96
CA ARG A 115 17.81 -9.88 -7.71
C ARG A 115 17.75 -8.53 -7.00
N ARG A 116 17.25 -8.47 -5.77
CA ARG A 116 17.05 -7.24 -4.98
C ARG A 116 16.26 -6.18 -5.74
N GLN A 117 15.25 -6.62 -6.49
CA GLN A 117 14.38 -5.74 -7.25
C GLN A 117 13.10 -5.44 -6.47
N PRO A 118 12.59 -4.19 -6.52
CA PRO A 118 11.27 -3.86 -6.03
C PRO A 118 10.18 -4.67 -6.74
N TRP A 119 9.14 -5.02 -6.01
CA TRP A 119 7.96 -5.68 -6.56
C TRP A 119 6.70 -5.23 -5.84
N VAL A 120 5.56 -5.40 -6.51
CA VAL A 120 4.23 -5.24 -5.95
C VAL A 120 3.36 -6.42 -6.35
N GLU A 121 2.58 -6.93 -5.40
CA GLU A 121 1.49 -7.86 -5.64
C GLU A 121 0.17 -7.19 -5.29
N VAL A 122 -0.80 -7.22 -6.20
CA VAL A 122 -2.16 -6.74 -5.96
C VAL A 122 -3.09 -7.95 -5.97
N VAL A 123 -3.85 -8.14 -4.91
CA VAL A 123 -4.79 -9.26 -4.73
C VAL A 123 -6.21 -8.72 -4.75
N ASP A 124 -7.06 -9.34 -5.59
CA ASP A 124 -8.48 -9.06 -5.76
C ASP A 124 -8.82 -7.57 -6.02
N ASN A 125 -7.83 -6.81 -6.51
CA ASN A 125 -7.92 -5.38 -6.71
C ASN A 125 -8.30 -4.58 -5.44
N GLU A 126 -7.94 -5.12 -4.27
CA GLU A 126 -8.30 -4.54 -2.98
C GLU A 126 -7.13 -4.51 -2.00
N THR A 127 -6.14 -5.40 -2.14
CA THR A 127 -4.98 -5.44 -1.24
C THR A 127 -3.72 -5.34 -2.08
N ALA A 128 -2.73 -4.55 -1.67
CA ALA A 128 -1.42 -4.58 -2.29
C ALA A 128 -0.29 -4.79 -1.29
N TYR A 129 0.68 -5.61 -1.68
CA TYR A 129 1.91 -5.89 -0.96
C TYR A 129 3.09 -5.38 -1.76
N TRP A 130 3.97 -4.60 -1.15
CA TRP A 130 5.22 -4.17 -1.75
C TRP A 130 6.40 -4.78 -1.04
N GLY A 131 7.37 -5.26 -1.81
CA GLY A 131 8.66 -5.67 -1.27
C GLY A 131 9.81 -5.07 -2.07
N GLY A 132 11.00 -5.12 -1.48
CA GLY A 132 12.23 -4.63 -2.10
C GLY A 132 12.32 -3.11 -2.20
N LEU A 133 11.45 -2.37 -1.49
CA LEU A 133 11.52 -0.91 -1.41
C LEU A 133 12.69 -0.48 -0.53
N ASP A 134 13.46 0.51 -1.01
CA ASP A 134 14.41 1.22 -0.16
C ASP A 134 13.71 2.17 0.81
N ASP A 135 14.47 2.75 1.75
CA ASP A 135 13.94 3.68 2.73
C ASP A 135 13.28 4.93 2.11
N ARG A 136 13.78 5.40 0.96
CA ARG A 136 13.20 6.56 0.26
C ARG A 136 11.85 6.20 -0.35
N GLN A 137 11.77 5.08 -1.06
CA GLN A 137 10.55 4.56 -1.66
C GLN A 137 9.50 4.22 -0.59
N LEU A 138 9.93 3.70 0.55
CA LEU A 138 9.06 3.48 1.69
C LEU A 138 8.48 4.81 2.22
N THR A 139 9.30 5.85 2.39
CA THR A 139 8.79 7.18 2.77
C THR A 139 7.80 7.73 1.75
N MET A 140 8.04 7.54 0.45
CA MET A 140 7.10 7.93 -0.60
C MET A 140 5.77 7.18 -0.48
N LEU A 141 5.79 5.87 -0.19
CA LEU A 141 4.59 5.07 0.01
C LEU A 141 3.78 5.56 1.22
N MET A 142 4.46 5.92 2.31
CA MET A 142 3.82 6.49 3.50
C MET A 142 3.21 7.86 3.20
N ALA A 143 3.94 8.74 2.52
CA ALA A 143 3.43 10.06 2.10
C ALA A 143 2.19 9.91 1.20
N TRP A 144 2.24 8.99 0.24
CA TRP A 144 1.10 8.63 -0.62
C TRP A 144 -0.09 8.15 0.22
N PHE A 145 0.11 7.22 1.14
CA PHE A 145 -0.94 6.65 1.99
C PHE A 145 -1.67 7.70 2.82
N PHE A 146 -0.92 8.59 3.50
CA PHE A 146 -1.52 9.64 4.33
C PHE A 146 -2.14 10.77 3.51
N SER A 147 -1.72 10.94 2.26
CA SER A 147 -2.26 11.92 1.32
C SER A 147 -3.38 11.35 0.45
N GLN A 148 -3.87 10.13 0.71
CA GLN A 148 -5.07 9.65 0.02
C GLN A 148 -6.29 10.49 0.40
N ARG A 149 -7.33 10.47 -0.44
CA ARG A 149 -8.58 11.21 -0.20
C ARG A 149 -9.09 11.02 1.23
N PRO A 150 -9.64 12.07 1.86
CA PRO A 150 -10.02 13.37 1.29
C PRO A 150 -8.93 14.46 1.30
N PHE A 151 -7.66 14.15 1.61
CA PHE A 151 -6.57 15.08 1.28
C PHE A 151 -6.30 14.99 -0.21
N ASP A 152 -6.96 15.77 -1.05
CA ASP A 152 -6.62 15.79 -2.48
C ASP A 152 -5.35 16.65 -2.69
N HIS A 153 -4.26 16.24 -2.04
CA HIS A 153 -2.97 16.93 -2.03
C HIS A 153 -1.97 16.20 -2.93
N ASP A 154 -1.10 16.99 -3.58
CA ASP A 154 -0.02 16.45 -4.41
C ASP A 154 1.07 15.84 -3.52
N TRP A 155 0.95 14.54 -3.26
CA TRP A 155 1.83 13.80 -2.36
C TRP A 155 3.30 13.78 -2.82
N HIS A 156 3.59 14.03 -4.10
CA HIS A 156 4.96 14.13 -4.61
C HIS A 156 5.73 15.30 -3.99
N LYS A 157 5.01 16.32 -3.52
CA LYS A 157 5.59 17.50 -2.87
C LYS A 157 5.65 17.33 -1.36
N VAL A 158 5.05 16.28 -0.80
CA VAL A 158 4.92 16.10 0.64
C VAL A 158 6.21 15.54 1.21
N THR A 159 6.81 16.28 2.14
CA THR A 159 7.87 15.78 3.03
C THR A 159 7.27 15.42 4.38
N ILE A 160 7.87 14.46 5.09
CA ILE A 160 7.45 14.08 6.44
C ILE A 160 8.53 14.57 7.41
N GLU A 161 8.12 15.34 8.42
CA GLU A 161 9.01 15.83 9.46
C GLU A 161 9.73 14.65 10.16
N ASN A 162 11.04 14.75 10.37
CA ASN A 162 11.90 13.60 10.73
C ASN A 162 11.45 12.84 11.99
N ARG A 163 10.98 13.56 13.01
CA ARG A 163 10.43 12.95 14.23
C ARG A 163 9.19 12.14 13.88
N THR A 164 8.25 12.76 13.16
CA THR A 164 7.02 12.12 12.67
C THR A 164 7.33 10.89 11.84
N LEU A 165 8.27 10.98 10.89
CA LEU A 165 8.69 9.84 10.05
C LEU A 165 9.23 8.68 10.90
N SER A 166 10.02 8.97 11.93
CA SER A 166 10.59 7.94 12.81
C SER A 166 9.51 7.19 13.57
N ILE A 167 8.53 7.91 14.13
CA ILE A 167 7.39 7.31 14.84
C ILE A 167 6.55 6.48 13.88
N LEU A 168 6.22 7.04 12.71
CA LEU A 168 5.41 6.35 11.72
C LEU A 168 6.10 5.07 11.22
N ARG A 169 7.41 5.10 10.95
CA ARG A 169 8.18 3.92 10.52
C ARG A 169 8.25 2.87 11.62
N HIS A 170 8.45 3.27 12.87
CA HIS A 170 8.47 2.33 13.99
C HIS A 170 7.11 1.63 14.13
N GLY A 171 6.03 2.42 14.24
CA GLY A 171 4.67 1.90 14.38
C GLY A 171 4.22 1.07 13.17
N LEU A 172 4.72 1.38 11.97
CA LEU A 172 4.43 0.62 10.75
C LEU A 172 4.76 -0.87 10.91
N PHE A 173 5.94 -1.19 11.45
CA PHE A 173 6.40 -2.57 11.61
C PHE A 173 6.07 -3.17 12.99
N GLU A 174 5.70 -2.32 13.97
CA GLU A 174 5.30 -2.79 15.30
C GLU A 174 3.82 -3.18 15.35
N HIS A 175 2.93 -2.36 14.79
CA HIS A 175 1.49 -2.53 14.94
C HIS A 175 0.66 -2.13 13.70
N GLY A 176 1.28 -1.53 12.69
CA GLY A 176 0.59 -0.95 11.52
C GLY A 176 -0.19 0.33 11.85
N TRP A 177 -0.64 1.04 10.82
CA TRP A 177 -1.42 2.27 10.95
C TRP A 177 -2.76 2.16 10.24
N THR A 178 -3.83 2.38 10.98
CA THR A 178 -5.19 2.49 10.45
C THR A 178 -5.61 3.96 10.37
N ARG A 179 -6.05 4.36 9.17
CA ARG A 179 -6.58 5.68 8.85
C ARG A 179 -8.06 5.54 8.53
N ASN A 180 -8.91 6.26 9.24
CA ASN A 180 -10.35 6.31 8.97
C ASN A 180 -10.77 7.65 8.36
N LEU A 181 -11.55 7.64 7.29
CA LEU A 181 -11.99 8.86 6.59
C LEU A 181 -12.85 9.78 7.46
N GLY A 182 -13.61 9.23 8.40
CA GLY A 182 -14.40 10.00 9.36
C GLY A 182 -13.55 10.80 10.36
N LEU A 183 -12.25 10.50 10.44
CA LEU A 183 -11.28 11.23 11.26
C LEU A 183 -10.44 12.24 10.45
N VAL A 184 -10.78 12.41 9.18
CA VAL A 184 -10.10 13.35 8.30
C VAL A 184 -10.86 14.67 8.23
N LYS A 185 -10.18 15.78 8.51
CA LYS A 185 -10.69 17.14 8.40
C LYS A 185 -9.96 17.86 7.27
N ALA A 186 -10.49 17.74 6.06
CA ALA A 186 -9.84 18.21 4.84
C ALA A 186 -9.61 19.74 4.87
N GLU A 187 -10.56 20.50 5.40
CA GLU A 187 -10.49 21.96 5.53
C GLU A 187 -9.38 22.42 6.48
N ARG A 188 -9.00 21.57 7.45
CA ARG A 188 -7.91 21.83 8.39
C ARG A 188 -6.60 21.17 7.98
N ARG A 189 -6.61 20.38 6.91
CA ARG A 189 -5.49 19.54 6.47
C ARG A 189 -4.98 18.61 7.59
N THR A 190 -5.89 18.07 8.41
CA THR A 190 -5.55 17.21 9.56
C THR A 190 -6.22 15.84 9.50
N SER A 191 -5.46 14.78 9.79
CA SER A 191 -5.89 13.38 9.84
C SER A 191 -5.54 12.79 11.17
N ASP A 192 -6.49 12.16 11.85
CA ASP A 192 -6.15 11.31 12.98
C ASP A 192 -5.98 9.86 12.48
N ILE A 193 -4.86 9.24 12.84
CA ILE A 193 -4.56 7.83 12.57
C ILE A 193 -4.34 7.11 13.90
N TRP A 194 -4.59 5.81 13.90
CA TRP A 194 -4.45 4.96 15.06
C TRP A 194 -3.62 3.72 14.74
N GLY A 195 -2.71 3.39 15.64
CA GLY A 195 -1.92 2.17 15.55
C GLY A 195 -2.79 0.93 15.75
N GLY A 196 -2.47 -0.16 15.05
CA GLY A 196 -3.23 -1.41 15.09
C GLY A 196 -4.08 -1.65 13.84
N VAL A 197 -4.57 -2.88 13.71
CA VAL A 197 -5.37 -3.34 12.55
C VAL A 197 -6.72 -3.88 13.02
N HIS A 198 -7.80 -3.44 12.38
CA HIS A 198 -9.15 -3.90 12.70
C HIS A 198 -9.46 -5.25 12.03
N ARG A 199 -10.33 -6.08 12.64
CA ARG A 199 -10.55 -7.48 12.20
C ARG A 199 -11.09 -7.62 10.78
N ASN A 200 -11.94 -6.68 10.34
CA ASN A 200 -12.46 -6.67 8.96
C ASN A 200 -11.47 -6.05 7.96
N CYS A 201 -10.21 -5.81 8.32
CA CYS A 201 -9.19 -5.36 7.37
C CYS A 201 -8.93 -6.47 6.35
N LEU A 202 -8.72 -6.08 5.09
CA LEU A 202 -8.51 -7.00 3.96
C LEU A 202 -7.09 -7.61 3.91
N LEU A 203 -6.19 -7.13 4.76
CA LEU A 203 -4.83 -7.65 4.87
C LEU A 203 -4.82 -8.96 5.66
N ASP A 204 -3.84 -9.83 5.41
CA ASP A 204 -3.58 -10.93 6.34
C ASP A 204 -2.82 -10.39 7.57
N HIS A 205 -3.51 -10.30 8.71
CA HIS A 205 -3.04 -9.59 9.89
C HIS A 205 -3.38 -10.30 11.21
N ALA A 206 -3.61 -11.62 11.19
CA ALA A 206 -4.13 -12.38 12.35
C ALA A 206 -3.30 -12.24 13.65
N HIS A 207 -2.04 -11.85 13.56
CA HIS A 207 -1.13 -11.69 14.69
C HIS A 207 -0.95 -10.24 15.16
N GLN A 208 -1.63 -9.29 14.53
CA GLN A 208 -1.42 -7.87 14.77
C GLN A 208 -2.39 -7.35 15.84
N PRO A 209 -1.94 -6.41 16.68
CA PRO A 209 -2.80 -5.89 17.74
C PRO A 209 -3.93 -5.03 17.15
N GLU A 210 -5.09 -5.10 17.78
CA GLU A 210 -6.26 -4.28 17.48
C GLU A 210 -6.04 -2.82 17.93
N PRO A 211 -6.66 -1.82 17.29
CA PRO A 211 -6.45 -0.41 17.65
C PRO A 211 -6.69 -0.07 19.12
N SER A 212 -7.71 -0.65 19.75
CA SER A 212 -8.00 -0.41 21.16
C SER A 212 -6.96 -0.99 22.12
N ARG A 213 -6.14 -1.96 21.67
CA ARG A 213 -5.06 -2.54 22.47
C ARG A 213 -3.78 -1.73 22.36
N VAL A 214 -3.49 -1.18 21.18
CA VAL A 214 -2.30 -0.36 20.95
C VAL A 214 -2.44 1.01 21.62
N GLN A 215 -3.58 1.68 21.45
CA GLN A 215 -3.85 3.04 21.96
C GLN A 215 -2.80 4.10 21.57
N ALA A 216 -2.08 3.90 20.47
CA ALA A 216 -1.17 4.89 19.91
C ALA A 216 -1.89 5.67 18.80
N GLY A 217 -2.26 6.92 19.08
CA GLY A 217 -2.90 7.81 18.10
C GLY A 217 -1.99 8.95 17.68
N LEU A 218 -2.00 9.30 16.39
CA LEU A 218 -1.29 10.45 15.86
C LEU A 218 -2.25 11.35 15.09
N ARG A 219 -2.24 12.65 15.41
CA ARG A 219 -2.80 13.70 14.57
C ARG A 219 -1.74 14.15 13.60
N LEU A 220 -1.93 13.81 12.34
CA LEU A 220 -1.15 14.29 11.22
C LEU A 220 -1.71 15.63 10.74
N ARG A 221 -0.86 16.60 10.45
CA ARG A 221 -1.22 17.91 9.89
C ARG A 221 -0.28 18.25 8.74
N LEU A 222 -0.84 18.65 7.60
CA LEU A 222 -0.05 19.09 6.45
C LEU A 222 0.02 20.62 6.40
N GLU A 223 1.22 21.18 6.55
CA GLU A 223 1.50 22.62 6.44
C GLU A 223 2.63 22.86 5.45
N LEU A 224 2.41 23.71 4.43
CA LEU A 224 3.45 24.04 3.43
C LEU A 224 4.10 22.81 2.76
N ASN A 225 3.31 21.76 2.52
CA ASN A 225 3.75 20.45 2.02
C ASN A 225 4.66 19.65 2.98
N GLU A 226 4.72 20.01 4.25
CA GLU A 226 5.37 19.21 5.28
C GLU A 226 4.32 18.60 6.22
N LEU A 227 4.44 17.30 6.46
CA LEU A 227 3.54 16.51 7.30
C LEU A 227 4.11 16.39 8.72
N PHE A 228 3.40 16.94 9.69
CA PHE A 228 3.72 16.93 11.11
C PHE A 228 2.80 15.99 11.87
N GLY A 229 3.32 15.30 12.88
CA GLY A 229 2.59 14.41 13.78
C GLY A 229 2.56 14.94 15.20
N LYS A 230 1.40 14.86 15.85
CA LYS A 230 1.24 15.09 17.28
C LYS A 230 0.50 13.93 17.93
N ASP A 231 1.02 13.44 19.06
CA ASP A 231 0.39 12.37 19.82
C ASP A 231 -1.03 12.76 20.27
N LEU A 232 -1.97 11.83 20.10
CA LEU A 232 -3.32 11.92 20.61
C LEU A 232 -3.37 11.31 22.01
N LEU A 233 -3.90 12.08 22.97
CA LEU A 233 -4.05 11.65 24.36
C LEU A 233 -5.43 11.03 24.66
N GLU A 234 -6.32 11.06 23.68
CA GLU A 234 -7.67 10.50 23.77
C GLU A 234 -7.65 8.98 23.54
N ARG A 235 -8.76 8.31 23.85
CA ARG A 235 -8.91 6.88 23.53
C ARG A 235 -9.20 6.70 22.04
N CYS A 236 -8.72 5.59 21.49
CA CYS A 236 -9.04 5.20 20.12
C CYS A 236 -10.57 5.19 19.89
N PRO A 237 -11.09 5.96 18.91
CA PRO A 237 -12.51 6.00 18.60
C PRO A 237 -12.94 4.91 17.60
N LEU A 238 -11.99 4.12 17.09
CA LEU A 238 -12.24 3.07 16.11
C LEU A 238 -12.76 1.82 16.82
N ASN A 239 -13.80 1.22 16.26
CA ASN A 239 -14.27 -0.09 16.65
C ASN A 239 -13.32 -1.17 16.11
N ASP A 240 -12.81 -2.06 16.95
CA ASP A 240 -11.80 -3.06 16.54
C ASP A 240 -12.31 -4.08 15.52
N GLU A 241 -13.61 -4.40 15.54
CA GLU A 241 -14.17 -5.37 14.60
C GLU A 241 -14.24 -4.77 13.20
N THR A 242 -14.86 -3.61 13.10
CA THR A 242 -15.19 -3.00 11.82
C THR A 242 -14.05 -2.12 11.35
N GLY A 243 -13.51 -1.29 12.23
CA GLY A 243 -12.66 -0.13 11.94
C GLY A 243 -13.43 1.20 11.98
N LYS A 244 -14.77 1.18 12.11
CA LYS A 244 -15.61 2.39 12.01
C LYS A 244 -15.43 3.27 13.23
N VAL A 245 -15.59 4.57 13.07
CA VAL A 245 -15.70 5.50 14.20
C VAL A 245 -17.01 5.21 14.93
N GLY A 246 -16.92 4.89 16.23
CA GLY A 246 -18.11 4.74 17.06
C GLY A 246 -18.86 6.07 17.19
N VAL A 247 -20.19 6.04 17.07
CA VAL A 247 -21.02 7.17 17.50
C VAL A 247 -20.92 7.22 19.03
N LYS A 248 -20.35 8.30 19.57
CA LYS A 248 -20.49 8.61 21.00
C LYS A 248 -21.88 9.17 21.26
#